data_AF-A0A674IE87-F1
#
_entry.id   AF-A0A674IE87-F1
#
_cell.length_a   1.000
_cell.length_b   1.000
_cell.length_c   1.000
_cell.angle_alpha   90.00
_cell.angle_beta   90.00
_cell.angle_gamma   90.00
#
_symmetry.space_group_name_H-M   'P 1'
#
loop_
_entity.id
_entity.type
_entity.pdbx_description
1 polymer ?
#
loop_
_entity_poly.entity_id
_entity_poly.type
_entity_poly.pdbx_seq_one_letter_code
_entity_poly.pdbx_strand_id
1 'polypeptide(L)' 'MRWHTEHFCCLECDLPLGGQRYVMKGGRPCCCSCFESLYAELCQACGELIGR' A
#
# COMPACT_ATOMS: atom_id res chain seq x y z
N MET A 1 13.88 14.57 20.43
CA MET A 1 13.84 14.15 19.02
C MET A 1 13.26 12.74 18.91
N ARG A 2 11.98 12.61 18.58
CA ARG A 2 11.37 11.32 18.23
C ARG A 2 10.42 11.60 17.07
N TRP A 3 10.93 11.48 15.84
CA TRP A 3 10.05 11.40 14.69
C TRP A 3 9.35 10.06 14.81
N HIS A 4 8.07 10.07 15.20
CA HIS A 4 7.33 8.84 15.42
C HIS A 4 7.12 8.15 14.06
N THR A 5 7.88 7.09 13.82
CA THR A 5 7.75 6.13 12.71
C THR A 5 6.41 5.38 12.71
N GLU A 6 5.48 5.74 13.61
CA GLU A 6 4.18 5.10 13.82
C GLU A 6 3.09 5.64 12.89
N HIS A 7 3.35 6.70 12.11
CA HIS A 7 2.39 7.23 11.13
C HIS A 7 2.74 6.89 9.67
N PHE A 8 3.85 6.19 9.42
CA PHE A 8 4.25 5.86 8.05
C PHE A 8 3.61 4.54 7.64
N CYS A 9 2.29 4.58 7.47
CA CYS A 9 1.47 3.44 7.12
C CYS A 9 0.94 3.56 5.70
N CYS A 10 0.60 2.44 5.09
CA CYS A 10 -0.04 2.42 3.78
C CYS A 10 -1.39 3.13 3.85
N LEU A 11 -1.66 4.01 2.89
CA LEU A 11 -2.96 4.67 2.79
C LEU A 11 -4.14 3.69 2.60
N GLU A 12 -3.89 2.54 1.94
CA GLU A 12 -4.95 1.59 1.56
C GLU A 12 -5.28 0.58 2.65
N CYS A 13 -4.28 0.14 3.42
CA CYS A 13 -4.43 -0.96 4.36
C CYS A 13 -3.89 -0.65 5.76
N ASP A 14 -3.48 0.59 6.01
CA ASP A 14 -2.87 1.07 7.26
C ASP A 14 -1.67 0.22 7.75
N LEU A 15 -1.09 -0.59 6.87
CA LEU A 15 0.06 -1.43 7.18
C LEU A 15 1.28 -0.53 7.44
N PRO A 16 2.00 -0.71 8.57
CA PRO A 16 3.22 0.03 8.82
C PRO A 16 4.27 -0.29 7.76
N LEU A 17 4.74 0.75 7.06
CA LEU A 17 5.73 0.66 5.99
C LEU A 17 7.16 0.87 6.50
N GLY A 18 7.32 1.04 7.82
CA GLY A 18 8.62 1.21 8.48
C GLY A 18 9.56 0.03 8.18
N GLY A 19 10.59 0.27 7.37
CA GLY A 19 11.57 -0.75 6.99
C GLY A 19 11.15 -1.69 5.86
N GLN A 20 9.96 -1.50 5.28
CA GLN A 20 9.44 -2.27 4.14
C GLN A 20 9.58 -1.45 2.84
N ARG A 21 9.50 -2.11 1.68
CA ARG A 21 9.42 -1.40 0.40
C ARG A 21 8.02 -0.80 0.24
N TYR A 22 7.98 0.47 -0.14
CA TYR A 22 6.75 1.19 -0.42
C TYR A 22 6.95 2.15 -1.59
N VAL A 23 5.84 2.60 -2.15
CA VAL A 23 5.81 3.59 -3.23
C VAL A 23 5.11 4.85 -2.75
N MET A 24 5.65 6.03 -3.11
CA MET A 24 4.98 7.31 -2.86
C MET A 24 4.25 7.76 -4.11
N LYS A 25 2.92 7.85 -4.04
CA LYS A 25 2.09 8.35 -5.13
C LYS A 25 1.40 9.65 -4.68
N GLY A 26 1.71 10.76 -5.35
CA GLY A 26 1.10 12.06 -5.03
C GLY A 26 1.35 12.54 -3.60
N GLY A 27 2.49 12.16 -3.00
CA GLY A 27 2.83 12.48 -1.62
C GLY A 27 2.19 11.57 -0.57
N ARG A 28 1.53 10.47 -0.97
CA ARG A 28 0.94 9.49 -0.06
C ARG A 28 1.68 8.14 -0.16
N PRO A 29 2.06 7.52 0.96
CA PRO A 29 2.75 6.24 0.95
C PRO A 29 1.77 5.06 0.74
N CYS A 30 2.14 4.13 -0.14
CA CYS A 30 1.36 2.95 -0.49
C CYS A 30 2.25 1.69 -0.48
N CYS A 31 1.73 0.60 0.06
CA CYS A 31 2.45 -0.66 0.19
C CYS A 31 2.68 -1.31 -1.18
N CYS A 32 3.79 -2.03 -1.39
CA CYS A 32 4.01 -2.74 -2.66
C CYS A 32 2.85 -3.69 -2.99
N SER A 33 2.35 -4.47 -2.02
CA SER A 33 1.22 -5.37 -2.24
C SER A 33 -0.07 -4.65 -2.65
N CYS A 34 -0.29 -3.43 -2.15
CA CYS A 34 -1.47 -2.62 -2.41
C CYS A 34 -1.33 -1.95 -3.77
N PHE A 35 -0.14 -1.46 -4.09
CA PHE A 35 0.18 -0.95 -5.40
C PHE A 35 0.07 -2.05 -6.45
N GLU A 36 0.67 -3.21 -6.22
CA GLU A 36 0.51 -4.38 -7.07
C GLU A 36 -0.95 -4.82 -7.12
N SER A 37 -1.74 -4.72 -6.05
CA SER A 37 -3.16 -5.04 -6.07
C SER A 37 -4.03 -4.03 -6.84
N LEU A 38 -3.70 -2.75 -6.76
CA LEU A 38 -4.42 -1.67 -7.45
C LEU A 38 -4.04 -1.57 -8.93
N TYR A 39 -2.83 -2.00 -9.27
CA TYR A 39 -2.26 -1.91 -10.62
C TYR A 39 -2.15 -3.25 -11.34
N ALA A 40 -2.02 -4.37 -10.63
CA ALA A 40 -2.45 -5.65 -11.17
C ALA A 40 -3.97 -5.64 -11.23
N GLU A 41 -4.53 -6.33 -12.20
CA GLU A 41 -5.95 -6.35 -12.49
C GLU A 41 -6.72 -7.11 -11.38
N LEU A 42 -6.78 -6.57 -10.17
CA LEU A 42 -7.67 -7.08 -9.12
C LEU A 42 -9.03 -6.42 -9.25
N CYS A 43 -10.08 -7.22 -9.14
CA CYS A 43 -11.44 -6.72 -9.18
C CYS A 43 -11.72 -5.89 -7.92
N GLN A 44 -11.87 -4.58 -8.10
CA GLN A 44 -12.09 -3.62 -7.00
C GLN A 44 -13.39 -3.85 -6.21
N ALA A 45 -14.29 -4.71 -6.70
CA ALA A 45 -15.52 -5.10 -6.01
C ALA A 45 -15.35 -6.34 -5.10
N CYS A 46 -14.36 -7.20 -5.34
CA CYS A 46 -14.19 -8.44 -4.58
C CYS A 46 -12.75 -8.74 -4.11
N GLY A 47 -11.75 -7.95 -4.50
CA GLY A 47 -10.34 -8.14 -4.12
C GLY A 47 -9.66 -9.33 -4.79
N GLU A 48 -10.31 -9.98 -5.76
CA GLU A 48 -9.81 -11.19 -6.42
C GLU A 48 -9.08 -10.88 -7.74
N LEU A 49 -8.08 -11.69 -8.09
CA LEU A 49 -7.32 -11.61 -9.35
C LEU A 49 -8.24 -11.86 -10.54
N ILE A 50 -8.36 -10.88 -11.45
CA ILE A 50 -9.03 -11.07 -12.73
C ILE A 50 -8.07 -11.83 -13.65
N GLY A 51 -8.12 -13.17 -13.58
CA GLY A 51 -7.28 -14.02 -14.43
C GLY A 51 -7.05 -15.41 -13.88
N ARG A 52 -8.11 -16.20 -13.70
CA ARG A 52 -8.02 -17.66 -13.73
C ARG A 52 -9.26 -18.29 -14.34
#